data_AF-A0A954KAH4-F1
#
_entry.id   AF-A0A954KAH4-F1
#
_cell.length_a   1.000
_cell.length_b   1.000
_cell.length_c   1.000
_cell.angle_alpha   90.00
_cell.angle_beta   90.00
_cell.angle_gamma   90.00
#
_symmetry.space_group_name_H-M   'P 1'
#
loop_
_entity.id
_entity.type
_entity.pdbx_description
1 polymer ?
#
loop_
_entity_poly.entity_id
_entity_poly.type
_entity_poly.pdbx_seq_one_letter_code
_entity_poly.pdbx_strand_id
1 'polypeptide(L)'
;IRELLNSYELETEGNQMKHCVGTYVSACVSGECSIWSMQIELKDGFKKAITIEVSKETNEICEVRGKANRSPNSRERRVLRRWAETAGLKVASYV
;
A
#
# COMPACT_ATOMS: atom_id res chain seq x y z
N ILE A 1 8.44 -3.31 -3.57
CA ILE A 1 7.01 -2.92 -3.44
C ILE A 1 6.29 -3.70 -4.52
N ARG A 2 5.15 -4.34 -4.19
CA ARG A 2 4.41 -5.19 -5.13
C ARG A 2 2.92 -4.85 -5.12
N GLU A 3 2.27 -4.94 -6.27
CA GLU A 3 0.82 -4.80 -6.38
C GLU A 3 0.12 -6.06 -5.83
N LEU A 4 -1.06 -5.89 -5.25
CA LEU A 4 -1.94 -6.96 -4.82
C LEU A 4 -3.10 -7.04 -5.80
N LEU A 5 -3.14 -8.11 -6.60
CA LEU A 5 -3.98 -8.17 -7.81
C LEU A 5 -5.27 -8.98 -7.62
N ASN A 6 -5.40 -9.69 -6.49
CA ASN A 6 -6.55 -10.56 -6.25
C ASN A 6 -7.07 -10.44 -4.82
N SER A 7 -8.32 -10.85 -4.62
CA SER A 7 -9.02 -10.77 -3.34
C SER A 7 -8.31 -11.53 -2.21
N TYR A 8 -7.70 -12.68 -2.52
CA TYR A 8 -6.95 -13.48 -1.54
C TYR A 8 -5.73 -12.74 -1.00
N GLU A 9 -4.98 -12.05 -1.89
CA GLU A 9 -3.84 -11.23 -1.49
C GLU A 9 -4.24 -10.02 -0.64
N LEU A 10 -5.34 -9.36 -1.02
CA LEU A 10 -5.91 -8.24 -0.26
C LEU A 10 -6.41 -8.68 1.12
N GLU A 11 -7.09 -9.82 1.21
CA GLU A 11 -7.53 -10.41 2.48
C GLU A 11 -6.35 -10.78 3.37
N THR A 12 -5.34 -11.42 2.80
CA THR A 12 -4.10 -11.75 3.51
C THR A 12 -3.34 -10.49 3.94
N GLU A 13 -3.42 -9.40 3.18
CA GLU A 13 -2.88 -8.08 3.56
C GLU A 13 -3.62 -7.51 4.77
N GLY A 14 -4.92 -7.31 4.67
CA GLY A 14 -5.67 -6.68 5.76
C GLY A 14 -5.69 -7.53 7.03
N ASN A 15 -5.69 -8.86 6.94
CA ASN A 15 -5.56 -9.75 8.11
C ASN A 15 -4.21 -9.58 8.82
N GLN A 16 -3.10 -9.56 8.07
CA GLN A 16 -1.76 -9.39 8.66
C GLN A 16 -1.52 -7.96 9.17
N MET A 17 -2.06 -6.98 8.45
CA MET A 17 -1.95 -5.56 8.76
C MET A 17 -2.97 -5.10 9.80
N LYS A 18 -3.97 -5.91 10.14
CA LYS A 18 -5.05 -5.58 11.10
C LYS A 18 -5.79 -4.27 10.74
N HIS A 19 -6.13 -4.10 9.46
CA HIS A 19 -6.94 -2.98 8.97
C HIS A 19 -8.06 -3.51 8.04
N CYS A 20 -8.99 -2.64 7.64
CA CYS A 20 -10.25 -3.03 7.01
C CYS A 20 -10.06 -3.68 5.63
N VAL A 21 -10.00 -5.02 5.61
CA VAL A 21 -9.90 -5.86 4.40
C VAL A 21 -10.99 -5.53 3.36
N GLY A 22 -12.22 -5.28 3.82
CA GLY A 22 -13.39 -5.12 2.94
C GLY A 22 -13.30 -3.90 2.02
N THR A 23 -12.72 -2.81 2.49
CA THR A 23 -12.65 -1.54 1.74
C THR A 23 -11.74 -1.63 0.52
N TYR A 24 -10.68 -2.45 0.60
CA TYR A 24 -9.74 -2.62 -0.52
C TYR A 24 -10.33 -3.44 -1.66
N VAL A 25 -11.05 -4.52 -1.33
CA VAL A 25 -11.61 -5.42 -2.34
C VAL A 25 -12.65 -4.69 -3.20
N SER A 26 -13.55 -3.93 -2.58
CA SER A 26 -14.56 -3.18 -3.33
C SER A 26 -13.96 -2.12 -4.26
N ALA A 27 -12.96 -1.36 -3.79
CA ALA A 27 -12.35 -0.27 -4.57
C ALA A 27 -11.39 -0.75 -5.68
N CYS A 28 -10.76 -1.92 -5.49
CA CYS A 28 -9.98 -2.55 -6.56
C CYS A 28 -10.88 -3.14 -7.65
N VAL A 29 -12.02 -3.74 -7.28
CA VAL A 29 -12.98 -4.33 -8.24
C VAL A 29 -13.67 -3.26 -9.07
N SER A 30 -13.98 -2.08 -8.51
CA SER A 30 -14.48 -0.94 -9.28
C SER A 30 -13.44 -0.35 -10.23
N GLY A 31 -12.16 -0.73 -10.09
CA GLY A 31 -11.06 -0.25 -10.92
C GLY A 31 -10.61 1.17 -10.56
N GLU A 32 -11.12 1.76 -9.47
CA GLU A 32 -10.86 3.14 -9.06
C GLU A 32 -9.47 3.29 -8.42
N CYS A 33 -8.99 2.26 -7.75
CA CYS A 33 -7.66 2.26 -7.12
C CYS A 33 -6.88 0.96 -7.36
N SER A 34 -5.60 0.99 -6.97
CA SER A 34 -4.73 -0.17 -6.89
C SER A 34 -4.04 -0.19 -5.52
N ILE A 35 -3.87 -1.38 -4.96
CA ILE A 35 -3.28 -1.56 -3.63
C ILE A 35 -1.93 -2.23 -3.77
N TRP A 36 -0.94 -1.65 -3.08
CA TRP A 36 0.44 -2.07 -3.12
C TRP A 36 0.94 -2.37 -1.70
N SER A 37 1.76 -3.40 -1.57
CA SER A 37 2.41 -3.78 -0.32
C SER A 37 3.90 -3.48 -0.38
N MET A 38 4.38 -2.66 0.56
CA MET A 38 5.81 -2.51 0.82
C MET A 38 6.23 -3.56 1.85
N GLN A 39 7.25 -4.32 1.51
CA GLN A 39 7.79 -5.38 2.34
C GLN A 39 9.26 -5.13 2.64
N ILE A 40 9.68 -5.50 3.85
CA ILE A 40 11.06 -5.49 4.30
C ILE A 40 11.57 -6.92 4.23
N GLU A 41 12.67 -7.12 3.53
CA GLU A 41 13.40 -8.38 3.51
C GLU A 41 14.08 -8.63 4.86
N LEU A 42 13.93 -9.85 5.35
CA LEU A 42 14.52 -10.38 6.57
C LEU A 42 15.31 -11.64 6.19
N LYS A 43 16.16 -12.14 7.10
CA LYS A 43 16.97 -13.33 6.86
C LYS A 43 16.15 -14.55 6.40
N ASP A 44 14.94 -14.70 6.94
CA ASP A 44 14.07 -15.86 6.70
C ASP A 44 12.79 -15.50 5.92
N GLY A 45 12.82 -14.45 5.10
CA GLY A 45 11.73 -14.08 4.21
C GLY A 45 11.35 -12.60 4.27
N PHE A 46 10.06 -12.28 4.17
CA PHE A 46 9.59 -10.91 4.07
C PHE A 46 8.61 -10.55 5.17
N LYS A 47 8.69 -9.32 5.65
CA LYS A 47 7.73 -8.73 6.58
C LYS A 47 7.02 -7.54 5.95
N LYS A 48 5.69 -7.54 6.01
CA LYS A 48 4.86 -6.41 5.57
C LYS A 48 5.15 -5.18 6.43
N ALA A 49 5.43 -4.05 5.77
CA ALA A 49 5.75 -2.79 6.41
C ALA A 49 4.56 -1.83 6.38
N ILE A 50 4.12 -1.48 5.17
CA ILE A 50 3.01 -0.56 4.89
C ILE A 50 2.23 -1.02 3.65
N THR A 51 0.95 -0.72 3.66
CA THR A 51 0.03 -0.80 2.54
C THR A 51 -0.10 0.60 1.93
N ILE A 52 -0.17 0.67 0.60
CA ILE A 52 -0.18 1.89 -0.19
C ILE A 52 -1.38 1.81 -1.13
N GLU A 53 -2.22 2.82 -1.13
CA GLU A 53 -3.31 2.98 -2.07
C GLU A 53 -2.96 4.03 -3.12
N VAL A 54 -3.14 3.67 -4.38
CA VAL A 54 -2.95 4.55 -5.53
C VAL A 54 -4.27 4.73 -6.24
N SER A 55 -4.76 5.96 -6.31
CA SER A 55 -5.91 6.31 -7.13
C SER A 55 -5.51 6.26 -8.60
N LYS A 56 -6.27 5.52 -9.43
CA LYS A 56 -6.03 5.45 -10.87
C LYS A 56 -6.51 6.71 -11.60
N GLU A 57 -7.53 7.37 -11.06
CA GLU A 57 -8.08 8.61 -11.64
C GLU A 57 -7.07 9.75 -11.58
N THR A 58 -6.48 9.98 -10.41
CA THR A 58 -5.53 11.08 -10.21
C THR A 58 -4.08 10.68 -10.46
N ASN A 59 -3.82 9.37 -10.54
CA ASN A 59 -2.47 8.79 -10.59
C ASN A 59 -1.60 9.22 -9.39
N GLU A 60 -2.20 9.20 -8.20
CA GLU A 60 -1.58 9.65 -6.96
C GLU A 60 -1.70 8.62 -5.83
N ILE A 61 -0.70 8.60 -4.96
CA ILE A 61 -0.75 7.89 -3.68
C ILE A 61 -1.65 8.69 -2.73
N CYS A 62 -2.82 8.16 -2.43
CA CYS A 62 -3.85 8.82 -1.61
C CYS A 62 -3.89 8.28 -0.18
N GLU A 63 -3.48 7.04 0.07
CA GLU A 63 -3.38 6.51 1.43
C GLU A 63 -2.14 5.64 1.64
N VAL A 64 -1.52 5.77 2.82
CA VAL A 64 -0.45 4.90 3.28
C VAL A 64 -0.64 4.56 4.76
N ARG A 65 -0.73 3.26 5.06
CA ARG A 65 -0.96 2.75 6.42
C ARG A 65 -0.08 1.55 6.74
N GLY A 66 0.50 1.55 7.93
CA GLY A 66 1.15 0.39 8.51
C GLY A 66 0.16 -0.46 9.31
N LYS A 67 0.71 -1.48 9.98
CA LYS A 67 -0.06 -2.38 10.85
C LYS A 67 -0.88 -1.60 11.89
N ALA A 68 -2.14 -2.00 12.08
CA ALA A 68 -3.13 -1.36 12.94
C ALA A 68 -3.31 0.14 12.63
N ASN A 69 -3.38 0.50 11.34
CA ASN A 69 -3.56 1.86 10.84
C ASN A 69 -2.49 2.87 11.30
N ARG A 70 -1.31 2.41 11.73
CA ARG A 70 -0.22 3.33 12.11
C ARG A 70 0.23 4.16 10.90
N SER A 71 0.68 5.37 11.16
CA SER A 71 1.35 6.19 10.15
C SER A 71 2.69 5.55 9.72
N PRO A 72 3.13 5.77 8.46
CA PRO A 72 4.44 5.32 8.01
C PRO A 72 5.57 6.08 8.72
N ASN A 73 6.65 5.37 9.05
CA ASN A 73 7.83 5.95 9.67
C ASN A 73 8.73 6.66 8.62
N SER A 74 9.77 7.36 9.09
CA SER A 74 10.65 8.16 8.22
C SER A 74 11.40 7.34 7.16
N ARG A 75 11.74 6.08 7.46
CA ARG A 75 12.41 5.18 6.50
C ARG A 75 11.44 4.71 5.42
N GLU A 76 10.24 4.28 5.83
CA GLU A 76 9.16 3.87 4.93
C GLU A 76 8.76 5.02 4.00
N ARG A 77 8.60 6.24 4.52
CA ARG A 77 8.32 7.45 3.71
C ARG A 77 9.41 7.73 2.68
N ARG A 78 10.69 7.51 3.02
CA ARG A 78 11.80 7.71 2.08
C ARG A 78 11.76 6.69 0.94
N VAL A 79 11.51 5.42 1.25
CA VAL A 79 11.37 4.37 0.22
C VAL A 79 10.13 4.62 -0.64
N LEU A 80 9.01 5.02 -0.02
CA LEU A 80 7.77 5.37 -0.70
C LEU A 80 8.00 6.49 -1.73
N ARG A 81 8.65 7.59 -1.34
CA ARG A 81 8.93 8.72 -2.25
C ARG A 81 9.79 8.30 -3.44
N ARG A 82 10.87 7.57 -3.18
CA ARG A 82 11.74 7.05 -4.25
C ARG A 82 11.00 6.14 -5.21
N TRP A 83 10.11 5.30 -4.69
CA TRP A 83 9.25 4.45 -5.51
C TRP A 83 8.26 5.29 -6.32
N ALA A 84 7.59 6.27 -5.72
CA ALA A 84 6.66 7.16 -6.40
C ALA A 84 7.34 7.90 -7.57
N GLU A 85 8.54 8.43 -7.36
CA GLU A 85 9.36 9.05 -8.41
C GLU A 85 9.68 8.09 -9.56
N THR A 86 10.05 6.84 -9.23
CA THR A 86 10.37 5.82 -10.24
C THR A 86 9.14 5.36 -11.01
N ALA A 87 7.98 5.30 -10.35
CA ALA A 87 6.70 4.88 -10.92
C ALA A 87 5.95 6.03 -11.62
N GLY A 88 6.45 7.27 -11.57
CA GLY A 88 5.76 8.45 -12.11
C GLY A 88 4.47 8.81 -11.35
N LEU A 89 4.39 8.45 -10.07
CA LEU A 89 3.24 8.71 -9.20
C LEU A 89 3.47 9.97 -8.37
N LYS A 90 2.41 10.74 -8.14
CA LYS A 90 2.45 11.83 -7.15
C LYS A 90 2.13 11.30 -5.76
N VAL A 91 2.62 11.98 -4.73
CA VAL A 91 2.24 11.70 -3.34
C VAL A 91 1.34 12.82 -2.87
N ALA A 92 0.11 12.48 -2.45
CA ALA A 92 -0.81 13.48 -1.96
C ALA A 92 -0.25 14.19 -0.72
N SER A 93 -0.53 15.49 -0.60
CA SER A 93 0.06 16.35 0.44
C SER A 93 -0.34 15.98 1.87
N TYR A 94 -1.43 15.22 2.03
CA TYR A 94 -2.00 14.79 3.31
C TYR A 94 -1.56 13.38 3.75
N VAL A 95 -0.62 12.76 3.03
CA VAL A 95 -0.11 11.39 3.29
C VAL A 95 1.15 11.36 4.17
#